data_AF-A0A2Z2PJD1-F1
#
_entry.id   AF-A0A2Z2PJD1-F1
#
_cell.length_a   1.000
_cell.length_b   1.000
_cell.length_c   1.000
_cell.angle_alpha   90.00
_cell.angle_beta   90.00
_cell.angle_gamma   90.00
#
_symmetry.space_group_name_H-M   'P 1'
#
loop_
_entity.id
_entity.type
_entity.pdbx_description
1 polymer ?
#
loop_
_entity_poly.entity_id
_entity_poly.type
_entity_poly.pdbx_seq_one_letter_code
_entity_poly.pdbx_strand_id
1 'polypeptide(L)'
;MDSGRWCGQAAAAAIGWINGLSPCVIGEAIAAAGTIAPMIATANFTQVGNHVKEAIPHATINGLVSLHLAEAGFVAPLDILDDPRYFNAQALLEGWGVSWYIETSYFKPYSCCRYLHAPIDGLLKIMADNEMASRDILKIRVETFGRAMSLPNQVAPNSLQHAQYSVPFCLGVAAMRGAGPLLPMTDTNLLKDPEIIGVSSLVELVFDAELDGYFSDAVPSRITVFGRDRSFTETVMAPLGEPTNPMGWAALFDKFHHLASGQLAASHEDSLREALENMREGDLLPLLAELARPLD
;
A
#
# COMPACT_ATOMS: atom_id res chain seq x y z
N MET A 1 9.07 9.38 3.72
CA MET A 1 7.75 9.88 4.15
C MET A 1 7.07 8.79 4.97
N ASP A 2 6.49 9.12 6.12
CA ASP A 2 5.86 8.14 7.00
C ASP A 2 4.35 8.04 6.74
N SER A 3 3.85 6.82 6.54
CA SER A 3 2.43 6.55 6.30
C SER A 3 1.66 6.75 7.61
N GLY A 4 1.04 7.92 7.77
CA GLY A 4 0.20 8.24 8.94
C GLY A 4 0.42 9.63 9.52
N ARG A 5 1.60 10.24 9.29
CA ARG A 5 1.95 11.56 9.85
C ARG A 5 0.97 12.68 9.49
N TRP A 6 0.41 12.61 8.28
CA TRP A 6 -0.50 13.63 7.72
C TRP A 6 -1.98 13.24 7.79
N CYS A 7 -2.27 12.03 8.29
CA CYS A 7 -3.61 11.47 8.27
C CYS A 7 -4.56 12.24 9.20
N GLY A 8 -4.10 12.69 10.36
CA GLY A 8 -4.92 13.46 11.29
C GLY A 8 -5.33 14.83 10.73
N GLN A 9 -4.41 15.55 10.10
CA GLN A 9 -4.66 16.82 9.44
C GLN A 9 -5.67 16.66 8.30
N ALA A 10 -5.50 15.63 7.47
CA ALA A 10 -6.43 15.33 6.38
C ALA A 10 -7.82 14.95 6.89
N ALA A 11 -7.91 14.14 7.97
CA ALA A 11 -9.19 13.77 8.58
C ALA A 11 -9.92 14.99 9.17
N ALA A 12 -9.21 15.87 9.88
CA ALA A 12 -9.76 17.10 10.42
C ALA A 12 -10.30 18.01 9.30
N ALA A 13 -9.54 18.18 8.22
CA ALA A 13 -9.93 18.97 7.06
C ALA A 13 -11.19 18.39 6.37
N ALA A 14 -11.19 17.09 6.07
CA ALA A 14 -12.29 16.44 5.36
C ALA A 14 -13.59 16.48 6.17
N ILE A 15 -13.55 16.11 7.45
CA ILE A 15 -14.75 16.08 8.30
C ILE A 15 -15.24 17.49 8.61
N GLY A 16 -14.33 18.45 8.86
CA GLY A 16 -14.71 19.84 9.06
C GLY A 16 -15.41 20.44 7.84
N TRP A 17 -14.93 20.12 6.64
CA TRP A 17 -15.57 20.54 5.39
C TRP A 17 -16.94 19.87 5.19
N ILE A 18 -17.05 18.55 5.40
CA ILE A 18 -18.32 17.80 5.31
C ILE A 18 -19.37 18.38 6.28
N ASN A 19 -18.95 18.79 7.48
CA ASN A 19 -19.82 19.37 8.49
C ASN A 19 -20.15 20.86 8.26
N GLY A 20 -19.60 21.48 7.21
CA GLY A 20 -19.83 22.88 6.88
C GLY A 20 -19.20 23.88 7.87
N LEU A 21 -18.11 23.49 8.54
CA LEU A 21 -17.38 24.36 9.46
C LEU A 21 -16.64 25.48 8.71
N SER A 22 -16.38 26.58 9.42
CA SER A 22 -15.66 27.71 8.82
C SER A 22 -14.19 27.38 8.55
N PRO A 23 -13.54 28.00 7.54
CA PRO A 23 -12.11 27.84 7.28
C PRO A 23 -11.23 28.13 8.50
N CYS A 24 -11.64 29.07 9.37
CA CYS A 24 -10.93 29.38 10.60
C CYS A 24 -10.89 28.18 11.55
N VAL A 25 -12.04 27.54 11.80
CA VAL A 25 -12.13 26.35 12.67
C VAL A 25 -11.35 25.17 12.07
N ILE A 26 -11.45 24.98 10.76
CA ILE A 26 -10.72 23.91 10.06
C ILE A 26 -9.20 24.14 10.15
N GLY A 27 -8.74 25.38 10.01
CA GLY A 27 -7.32 25.73 10.16
C GLY A 27 -6.78 25.40 11.54
N GLU A 28 -7.51 25.79 12.59
CA GLU A 28 -7.16 25.45 13.98
C GLU A 28 -7.12 23.94 14.20
N ALA A 29 -8.08 23.20 13.64
CA ALA A 29 -8.12 21.74 13.74
C ALA A 29 -6.93 21.06 13.06
N ILE A 30 -6.53 21.53 11.88
CA ILE A 30 -5.34 21.03 11.15
C ILE A 30 -4.07 21.29 11.96
N ALA A 31 -3.92 22.51 12.51
CA ALA A 31 -2.77 22.89 13.32
C ALA A 31 -2.71 22.09 14.64
N ALA A 32 -3.84 21.94 15.32
CA ALA A 32 -3.96 21.10 16.51
C ALA A 32 -3.57 19.64 16.18
N ALA A 33 -4.12 19.08 15.10
CA ALA A 33 -3.82 17.71 14.70
C ALA A 33 -2.33 17.50 14.43
N GLY A 34 -1.64 18.48 13.84
CA GLY A 34 -0.21 18.43 13.58
C GLY A 34 0.69 18.60 14.79
N THR A 35 0.18 19.15 15.90
CA THR A 35 0.97 19.46 17.10
C THR A 35 0.70 18.52 18.27
N ILE A 36 -0.52 18.02 18.43
CA ILE A 36 -0.91 17.16 19.55
C ILE A 36 -0.74 15.66 19.24
N ALA A 37 -0.53 15.29 17.98
CA ALA A 37 -0.40 13.90 17.57
C ALA A 37 0.84 13.22 18.17
N PRO A 38 0.74 11.96 18.63
CA PRO A 38 1.93 11.16 18.85
C PRO A 38 2.66 10.97 17.52
N MET A 39 3.99 11.09 17.53
CA MET A 39 4.81 10.88 16.35
C MET A 39 4.72 9.41 15.90
N ILE A 40 3.93 9.13 14.85
CA ILE A 40 3.92 7.82 14.18
C ILE A 40 5.16 7.75 13.28
N ALA A 41 6.30 7.44 13.90
CA ALA A 41 7.65 7.17 13.38
C ALA A 41 7.86 5.88 12.55
N THR A 42 6.82 5.05 12.43
CA THR A 42 6.99 3.60 12.31
C THR A 42 7.45 3.11 10.94
N ALA A 43 7.22 3.87 9.85
CA ALA A 43 7.62 3.43 8.51
C ALA A 43 9.15 3.30 8.34
N ASN A 44 9.93 3.89 9.25
CA ASN A 44 11.39 3.80 9.25
C ASN A 44 11.94 2.68 10.16
N PHE A 45 11.09 2.00 10.94
CA PHE A 45 11.51 0.98 11.91
C PHE A 45 10.92 -0.40 11.59
N THR A 46 11.21 -0.93 10.41
CA THR A 46 10.69 -2.22 9.93
C THR A 46 11.69 -3.38 10.03
N GLN A 47 12.89 -3.13 10.53
CA GLN A 47 13.95 -4.15 10.65
C GLN A 47 13.58 -5.25 11.65
N VAL A 48 12.76 -4.91 12.64
CA VAL A 48 12.07 -5.85 13.52
C VAL A 48 10.58 -5.66 13.32
N GLY A 49 9.87 -6.75 13.03
CA GLY A 49 8.42 -6.72 12.82
C GLY A 49 7.71 -6.14 14.05
N ASN A 50 6.74 -5.25 13.81
CA ASN A 50 5.96 -4.61 14.85
C ASN A 50 4.55 -4.31 14.35
N HIS A 51 3.58 -4.26 15.28
CA HIS A 51 2.19 -3.94 14.97
C HIS A 51 1.91 -2.42 14.91
N VAL A 52 2.80 -1.58 15.45
CA VAL A 52 2.61 -0.12 15.52
C VAL A 52 2.62 0.51 14.12
N LYS A 53 3.18 -0.18 13.12
CA LYS A 53 2.99 0.15 11.69
C LYS A 53 1.52 0.42 11.32
N GLU A 54 0.57 -0.27 11.96
CA GLU A 54 -0.86 -0.13 11.71
C GLU A 54 -1.51 1.01 12.52
N ALA A 55 -0.75 1.96 13.07
CA ALA A 55 -1.26 3.03 13.91
C ALA A 55 -1.99 4.17 13.17
N ILE A 56 -2.18 4.08 11.85
CA ILE A 56 -2.90 5.08 11.03
C ILE A 56 -4.28 5.44 11.62
N PRO A 57 -5.12 4.50 12.13
CA PRO A 57 -6.39 4.84 12.76
C PRO A 57 -6.26 5.78 13.96
N HIS A 58 -5.15 5.72 14.71
CA HIS A 58 -4.91 6.66 15.82
C HIS A 58 -4.67 8.08 15.32
N ALA A 59 -4.04 8.25 14.14
CA ALA A 59 -3.93 9.57 13.52
C ALA A 59 -5.32 10.12 13.13
N THR A 60 -6.21 9.28 12.62
CA THR A 60 -7.60 9.66 12.33
C THR A 60 -8.33 10.11 13.59
N ILE A 61 -8.24 9.35 14.69
CA ILE A 61 -8.82 9.72 15.99
C ILE A 61 -8.29 11.08 16.45
N ASN A 62 -6.98 11.31 16.33
CA ASN A 62 -6.36 12.58 16.66
C ASN A 62 -6.94 13.75 15.83
N GLY A 63 -7.16 13.54 14.53
CA GLY A 63 -7.82 14.54 13.67
C GLY A 63 -9.25 14.88 14.15
N LEU A 64 -10.04 13.86 14.49
CA LEU A 64 -11.41 14.05 15.00
C LEU A 64 -11.43 14.80 16.35
N VAL A 65 -10.55 14.43 17.28
CA VAL A 65 -10.41 15.12 18.57
C VAL A 65 -9.95 16.57 18.37
N SER A 66 -9.00 16.80 17.47
CA SER A 66 -8.51 18.15 17.14
C SER A 66 -9.60 19.05 16.56
N LEU A 67 -10.47 18.49 15.72
CA LEU A 67 -11.63 19.19 15.20
C LEU A 67 -12.60 19.59 16.31
N HIS A 68 -12.91 18.66 17.22
CA HIS A 68 -13.79 18.94 18.35
C HIS A 68 -13.22 20.01 19.29
N LEU A 69 -11.89 20.00 19.53
CA LEU A 69 -11.21 21.03 20.28
C LEU A 69 -11.34 22.41 19.59
N ALA A 70 -11.10 22.47 18.28
CA ALA A 70 -11.23 23.71 17.51
C ALA A 70 -12.67 24.26 17.52
N GLU A 71 -13.69 23.39 17.40
CA GLU A 71 -15.10 23.78 17.55
C GLU A 71 -15.41 24.36 18.94
N ALA A 72 -14.72 23.89 19.98
CA ALA A 72 -14.80 24.41 21.34
C ALA A 72 -13.96 25.69 21.58
N GLY A 73 -13.29 26.22 20.54
CA GLY A 73 -12.49 27.44 20.62
C GLY A 73 -11.03 27.23 21.05
N PHE A 74 -10.53 25.99 20.95
CA PHE A 74 -9.09 25.73 21.13
C PHE A 74 -8.28 26.41 20.02
N VAL A 75 -7.19 27.07 20.40
CA VAL A 75 -6.29 27.79 19.49
C VAL A 75 -4.96 27.05 19.39
N ALA A 76 -4.52 26.79 18.17
CA ALA A 76 -3.33 26.05 17.79
C ALA A 76 -2.36 26.95 16.99
N PRO A 77 -1.09 26.55 16.79
CA PRO A 77 -0.15 27.35 16.00
C PRO A 77 -0.47 27.23 14.50
N LEU A 78 -1.27 28.16 13.96
CA LEU A 78 -1.63 28.19 12.54
C LEU A 78 -0.42 28.31 11.61
N ASP A 79 0.71 28.81 12.11
CA ASP A 79 2.00 28.93 11.42
C ASP A 79 2.82 27.62 11.42
N ILE A 80 2.23 26.47 11.78
CA ILE A 80 2.91 25.16 11.86
C ILE A 80 3.63 24.75 10.56
N LEU A 81 3.19 25.25 9.39
CA LEU A 81 3.81 24.95 8.08
C LEU A 81 4.60 26.13 7.49
N ASP A 82 4.72 27.25 8.22
CA ASP A 82 5.28 28.49 7.68
C ASP A 82 6.81 28.58 7.83
N ASP A 83 7.43 27.67 8.60
CA ASP A 83 8.88 27.67 8.81
C ASP A 83 9.64 27.16 7.56
N PRO A 84 10.35 28.05 6.83
CA PRO A 84 11.03 27.67 5.60
C PRO A 84 12.25 26.77 5.81
N ARG A 85 12.68 26.56 7.07
CA ARG A 85 13.72 25.58 7.42
C ARG A 85 13.22 24.15 7.28
N TYR A 86 11.91 23.93 7.39
CA TYR A 86 11.29 22.61 7.40
C TYR A 86 10.32 22.40 6.24
N PHE A 87 9.67 23.45 5.75
CA PHE A 87 8.63 23.36 4.74
C PHE A 87 8.91 24.27 3.55
N ASN A 88 8.42 23.84 2.38
CA ASN A 88 8.44 24.64 1.17
C ASN A 88 6.99 25.00 0.82
N ALA A 89 6.61 26.26 1.08
CA ALA A 89 5.25 26.73 0.82
C ALA A 89 4.84 26.61 -0.65
N GLN A 90 5.76 26.84 -1.60
CA GLN A 90 5.47 26.68 -3.02
C GLN A 90 5.10 25.23 -3.35
N ALA A 91 5.86 24.26 -2.81
CA ALA A 91 5.57 22.84 -3.02
C ALA A 91 4.26 22.40 -2.33
N LEU A 92 3.92 22.98 -1.18
CA LEU A 92 2.66 22.67 -0.48
C LEU A 92 1.42 23.14 -1.25
N LEU A 93 1.53 24.28 -1.96
CA LEU A 93 0.43 24.92 -2.67
C LEU A 93 0.38 24.58 -4.17
N GLU A 94 1.40 23.87 -4.67
CA GLU A 94 1.48 23.50 -6.09
C GLU A 94 0.28 22.63 -6.51
N GLY A 95 -0.32 22.98 -7.65
CA GLY A 95 -1.45 22.21 -8.21
C GLY A 95 -2.79 22.36 -7.46
N TRP A 96 -2.89 23.23 -6.44
CA TRP A 96 -4.14 23.43 -5.69
C TRP A 96 -5.31 23.83 -6.59
N GLY A 97 -6.43 23.12 -6.46
CA GLY A 97 -7.65 23.33 -7.24
C GLY A 97 -7.55 22.91 -8.72
N VAL A 98 -6.40 22.39 -9.17
CA VAL A 98 -6.16 21.96 -10.56
C VAL A 98 -5.91 20.46 -10.64
N SER A 99 -5.12 19.89 -9.74
CA SER A 99 -4.76 18.47 -9.70
C SER A 99 -5.06 17.86 -8.35
N TRP A 100 -5.53 16.61 -8.33
CA TRP A 100 -5.92 15.94 -7.10
C TRP A 100 -5.10 14.68 -6.88
N TYR A 101 -4.38 14.60 -5.74
CA TYR A 101 -3.56 13.42 -5.44
C TYR A 101 -4.34 12.11 -5.36
N ILE A 102 -5.66 12.16 -5.10
CA ILE A 102 -6.54 10.98 -5.11
C ILE A 102 -6.52 10.27 -6.49
N GLU A 103 -6.38 11.02 -7.58
CA GLU A 103 -6.32 10.50 -8.96
C GLU A 103 -5.00 9.77 -9.26
N THR A 104 -3.99 9.98 -8.42
CA THR A 104 -2.67 9.33 -8.50
C THR A 104 -2.48 8.27 -7.42
N SER A 105 -3.57 7.70 -6.90
CA SER A 105 -3.52 6.69 -5.85
C SER A 105 -3.13 5.31 -6.38
N TYR A 106 -2.33 4.59 -5.58
CA TYR A 106 -1.90 3.23 -5.85
C TYR A 106 -2.88 2.20 -5.27
N PHE A 107 -3.28 1.19 -6.05
CA PHE A 107 -4.03 0.03 -5.55
C PHE A 107 -3.15 -1.20 -5.47
N LYS A 108 -2.89 -1.71 -4.26
CA LYS A 108 -2.07 -2.92 -4.06
C LYS A 108 -2.73 -4.19 -4.60
N PRO A 109 -2.17 -4.90 -5.60
CA PRO A 109 -2.64 -6.24 -5.96
C PRO A 109 -2.25 -7.30 -4.92
N TYR A 110 -1.17 -7.06 -4.16
CA TYR A 110 -0.63 -8.00 -3.17
C TYR A 110 -0.51 -7.35 -1.79
N SER A 111 -0.84 -8.11 -0.74
CA SER A 111 -0.75 -7.70 0.67
C SER A 111 0.69 -7.79 1.20
N CYS A 112 1.61 -7.08 0.55
CA CYS A 112 3.01 -6.92 0.95
C CYS A 112 3.52 -5.50 0.67
N CYS A 113 4.80 -5.23 0.96
CA CYS A 113 5.44 -3.95 0.65
C CYS A 113 5.42 -3.67 -0.86
N ARG A 114 5.12 -2.43 -1.27
CA ARG A 114 5.01 -2.00 -2.69
C ARG A 114 6.27 -2.32 -3.50
N TYR A 115 7.44 -2.32 -2.86
CA TYR A 115 8.73 -2.61 -3.51
C TYR A 115 8.82 -4.05 -4.04
N LEU A 116 7.96 -4.97 -3.59
CA LEU A 116 7.93 -6.36 -4.01
C LEU A 116 7.01 -6.59 -5.21
N HIS A 117 6.20 -5.59 -5.61
CA HIS A 117 5.12 -5.82 -6.58
C HIS A 117 5.67 -5.96 -8.00
N ALA A 118 6.62 -5.11 -8.39
CA ALA A 118 7.32 -5.23 -9.68
C ALA A 118 8.00 -6.61 -9.88
N PRO A 119 8.75 -7.15 -8.90
CA PRO A 119 9.31 -8.49 -9.06
C PRO A 119 8.28 -9.62 -9.08
N ILE A 120 7.17 -9.51 -8.33
CA ILE A 120 6.08 -10.49 -8.39
C ILE A 120 5.42 -10.48 -9.78
N ASP A 121 5.09 -9.30 -10.30
CA ASP A 121 4.49 -9.14 -11.63
C ASP A 121 5.38 -9.76 -12.72
N GLY A 122 6.66 -9.42 -12.72
CA GLY A 122 7.60 -9.92 -13.72
C GLY A 122 7.82 -11.43 -13.64
N LEU A 123 7.89 -12.00 -12.43
CA LEU A 123 7.99 -13.45 -12.26
C LEU A 123 6.73 -14.16 -12.79
N LEU A 124 5.55 -13.72 -12.39
CA LEU A 124 4.29 -14.32 -12.82
C LEU A 124 4.12 -14.23 -14.33
N LYS A 125 4.48 -13.09 -14.93
CA LYS A 125 4.49 -12.89 -16.38
C LYS A 125 5.45 -13.85 -17.09
N ILE A 126 6.69 -13.94 -16.64
CA ILE A 126 7.68 -14.87 -17.20
C ILE A 126 7.16 -16.31 -17.13
N MET A 127 6.61 -16.71 -15.99
CA MET A 127 6.12 -18.08 -15.81
C MET A 127 4.93 -18.39 -16.71
N ALA A 128 3.97 -17.46 -16.82
CA ALA A 128 2.80 -17.60 -17.68
C ALA A 128 3.18 -17.65 -19.17
N ASP A 129 3.97 -16.68 -19.65
CA ASP A 129 4.31 -16.54 -21.06
C ASP A 129 5.18 -17.69 -21.61
N ASN A 130 5.88 -18.41 -20.72
CA ASN A 130 6.84 -19.46 -21.08
C ASN A 130 6.46 -20.86 -20.56
N GLU A 131 5.24 -21.00 -20.03
CA GLU A 131 4.71 -22.23 -19.42
C GLU A 131 5.72 -22.86 -18.43
N MET A 132 6.40 -22.02 -17.66
CA MET A 132 7.46 -22.43 -16.75
C MET A 132 6.88 -22.80 -15.38
N ALA A 133 7.15 -24.01 -14.92
CA ALA A 133 6.77 -24.43 -13.57
C ALA A 133 7.87 -24.06 -12.55
N SER A 134 7.49 -23.91 -11.29
CA SER A 134 8.44 -23.60 -10.20
C SER A 134 9.61 -24.58 -10.12
N ARG A 135 9.37 -25.87 -10.37
CA ARG A 135 10.41 -26.93 -10.41
C ARG A 135 11.46 -26.74 -11.51
N ASP A 136 11.18 -25.94 -12.52
CA ASP A 136 12.09 -25.66 -13.63
C ASP A 136 13.05 -24.50 -13.30
N ILE A 137 12.79 -23.77 -12.22
CA ILE A 137 13.57 -22.62 -11.76
C ILE A 137 14.84 -23.12 -11.07
N LEU A 138 15.99 -22.67 -11.56
CA LEU A 138 17.30 -22.91 -10.95
C LEU A 138 17.85 -21.68 -10.21
N LYS A 139 17.48 -20.48 -10.66
CA LYS A 139 17.86 -19.21 -10.04
C LYS A 139 16.88 -18.12 -10.46
N ILE A 140 16.61 -17.17 -9.57
CA ILE A 140 15.91 -15.93 -9.89
C ILE A 140 16.85 -14.79 -9.51
N ARG A 141 17.25 -13.97 -10.49
CA ARG A 141 17.94 -12.71 -10.21
C ARG A 141 16.91 -11.58 -10.22
N VAL A 142 16.97 -10.74 -9.20
CA VAL A 142 16.11 -9.56 -9.06
C VAL A 142 16.99 -8.34 -8.93
N GLU A 143 17.06 -7.56 -9.99
CA GLU A 143 17.72 -6.27 -10.06
C GLU A 143 16.73 -5.17 -9.63
N THR A 144 17.12 -4.33 -8.66
CA THR A 144 16.23 -3.31 -8.07
C THR A 144 17.01 -2.17 -7.39
N PHE A 145 16.28 -1.23 -6.79
CA PHE A 145 16.77 -0.01 -6.16
C PHE A 145 17.15 -0.20 -4.68
N GLY A 146 17.96 0.71 -4.14
CA GLY A 146 18.60 0.56 -2.82
C GLY A 146 17.63 0.44 -1.65
N ARG A 147 16.45 1.07 -1.74
CA ARG A 147 15.41 0.95 -0.70
C ARG A 147 14.81 -0.46 -0.62
N ALA A 148 14.63 -1.15 -1.74
CA ALA A 148 14.22 -2.55 -1.74
C ALA A 148 15.29 -3.46 -1.14
N MET A 149 16.58 -3.17 -1.39
CA MET A 149 17.71 -3.89 -0.79
C MET A 149 17.77 -3.74 0.74
N SER A 150 17.31 -2.60 1.27
CA SER A 150 17.32 -2.31 2.72
C SER A 150 16.22 -3.02 3.52
N LEU A 151 15.28 -3.70 2.85
CA LEU A 151 14.27 -4.51 3.52
C LEU A 151 14.89 -5.76 4.15
N PRO A 152 14.26 -6.36 5.18
CA PRO A 152 14.77 -7.57 5.82
C PRO A 152 15.07 -8.73 4.84
N ASN A 153 14.30 -8.89 3.76
CA ASN A 153 14.57 -9.85 2.66
C ASN A 153 14.92 -11.27 3.13
N GLN A 154 14.29 -11.72 4.22
CA GLN A 154 14.53 -13.04 4.80
C GLN A 154 14.00 -14.14 3.89
N VAL A 155 14.85 -15.10 3.52
CA VAL A 155 14.43 -16.28 2.73
C VAL A 155 13.35 -17.10 3.46
N ALA A 156 13.48 -17.25 4.77
CA ALA A 156 12.54 -17.96 5.63
C ALA A 156 12.08 -17.04 6.79
N PRO A 157 11.12 -16.14 6.54
CA PRO A 157 10.60 -15.23 7.55
C PRO A 157 9.87 -16.00 8.66
N ASN A 158 10.02 -15.55 9.91
CA ASN A 158 9.40 -16.20 11.07
C ASN A 158 8.01 -15.67 11.43
N SER A 159 7.49 -14.70 10.68
CA SER A 159 6.17 -14.09 10.87
C SER A 159 5.63 -13.58 9.53
N LEU A 160 4.31 -13.43 9.45
CA LEU A 160 3.66 -12.84 8.27
C LEU A 160 4.09 -11.37 8.07
N GLN A 161 4.34 -10.64 9.16
CA GLN A 161 4.84 -9.27 9.10
C GLN A 161 6.22 -9.23 8.43
N HIS A 162 7.15 -10.14 8.78
CA HIS A 162 8.44 -10.21 8.09
C HIS A 162 8.30 -10.68 6.64
N ALA A 163 7.38 -11.60 6.36
CA ALA A 163 7.09 -12.06 5.00
C ALA A 163 6.70 -10.89 4.08
N GLN A 164 5.92 -9.92 4.57
CA GLN A 164 5.50 -8.75 3.79
C GLN A 164 6.64 -7.84 3.33
N TYR A 165 7.85 -8.00 3.89
CA TYR A 165 9.04 -7.25 3.54
C TYR A 165 10.18 -8.16 3.03
N SER A 166 9.83 -9.31 2.46
CA SER A 166 10.80 -10.21 1.85
C SER A 166 10.49 -10.49 0.38
N VAL A 167 11.31 -9.91 -0.52
CA VAL A 167 11.25 -10.24 -1.96
C VAL A 167 11.45 -11.74 -2.17
N PRO A 168 12.49 -12.40 -1.60
CA PRO A 168 12.69 -13.83 -1.80
C PRO A 168 11.47 -14.69 -1.45
N PHE A 169 10.89 -14.45 -0.26
CA PHE A 169 9.77 -15.23 0.22
C PHE A 169 8.51 -15.03 -0.63
N CYS A 170 8.15 -13.78 -0.94
CA CYS A 170 6.98 -13.51 -1.78
C CYS A 170 7.12 -14.07 -3.20
N LEU A 171 8.32 -14.09 -3.78
CA LEU A 171 8.57 -14.76 -5.06
C LEU A 171 8.46 -16.28 -4.95
N GLY A 172 8.93 -16.87 -3.85
CA GLY A 172 8.74 -18.30 -3.57
C GLY A 172 7.26 -18.68 -3.50
N VAL A 173 6.45 -17.89 -2.78
CA VAL A 173 4.99 -18.08 -2.71
C VAL A 173 4.38 -17.94 -4.10
N ALA A 174 4.70 -16.87 -4.83
CA ALA A 174 4.15 -16.59 -6.16
C ALA A 174 4.49 -17.71 -7.16
N ALA A 175 5.72 -18.21 -7.17
CA ALA A 175 6.13 -19.30 -8.05
C ALA A 175 5.39 -20.61 -7.74
N MET A 176 5.23 -20.94 -6.45
CA MET A 176 4.68 -22.23 -6.02
C MET A 176 3.15 -22.30 -6.03
N ARG A 177 2.49 -21.17 -5.74
CA ARG A 177 1.05 -21.11 -5.45
C ARG A 177 0.33 -20.01 -6.21
N GLY A 178 1.03 -19.26 -7.08
CA GLY A 178 0.48 -18.09 -7.75
C GLY A 178 0.29 -16.89 -6.81
N ALA A 179 -0.37 -15.86 -7.32
CA ALA A 179 -0.61 -14.61 -6.58
C ALA A 179 -1.63 -14.73 -5.43
N GLY A 180 -2.53 -15.72 -5.47
CA GLY A 180 -3.68 -15.82 -4.55
C GLY A 180 -3.29 -15.73 -3.07
N PRO A 181 -2.35 -16.57 -2.57
CA PRO A 181 -1.95 -16.52 -1.15
C PRO A 181 -1.27 -15.22 -0.70
N LEU A 182 -0.93 -14.32 -1.62
CA LEU A 182 -0.42 -12.99 -1.30
C LEU A 182 -1.53 -11.96 -1.05
N LEU A 183 -2.80 -12.31 -1.25
CA LEU A 183 -3.95 -11.41 -1.13
C LEU A 183 -5.13 -12.16 -0.47
N PRO A 184 -5.40 -12.01 0.83
CA PRO A 184 -4.48 -11.47 1.84
C PRO A 184 -3.49 -12.55 2.29
N MET A 185 -2.28 -12.14 2.66
CA MET A 185 -1.28 -13.06 3.22
C MET A 185 -1.57 -13.34 4.70
N THR A 186 -2.47 -14.29 4.95
CA THR A 186 -2.94 -14.67 6.30
C THR A 186 -2.57 -16.10 6.70
N ASP A 187 -2.24 -16.97 5.74
CA ASP A 187 -1.91 -18.36 6.02
C ASP A 187 -0.48 -18.50 6.57
N THR A 188 -0.38 -18.72 7.88
CA THR A 188 0.91 -18.95 8.56
C THR A 188 1.61 -20.23 8.14
N ASN A 189 0.92 -21.19 7.50
CA ASN A 189 1.56 -22.41 7.02
C ASN A 189 2.56 -22.15 5.90
N LEU A 190 2.36 -21.08 5.11
CA LEU A 190 3.30 -20.65 4.05
C LEU A 190 4.71 -20.43 4.60
N LEU A 191 4.84 -19.94 5.85
CA LEU A 191 6.13 -19.65 6.49
C LEU A 191 6.97 -20.90 6.75
N LYS A 192 6.34 -22.09 6.75
CA LYS A 192 6.98 -23.37 7.08
C LYS A 192 7.00 -24.34 5.89
N ASP A 193 6.46 -23.95 4.75
CA ASP A 193 6.40 -24.79 3.56
C ASP A 193 7.82 -24.94 2.96
N PRO A 194 8.41 -26.15 2.97
CA PRO A 194 9.77 -26.38 2.49
C PRO A 194 9.91 -26.14 0.98
N GLU A 195 8.83 -26.28 0.19
CA GLU A 195 8.89 -25.99 -1.24
C GLU A 195 9.00 -24.49 -1.49
N ILE A 196 8.23 -23.69 -0.76
CA ILE A 196 8.28 -22.22 -0.82
C ILE A 196 9.66 -21.73 -0.38
N ILE A 197 10.17 -22.22 0.75
CA ILE A 197 11.52 -21.87 1.24
C ILE A 197 12.59 -22.30 0.23
N GLY A 198 12.43 -23.48 -0.38
CA GLY A 198 13.29 -23.98 -1.44
C GLY A 198 13.41 -23.00 -2.60
N VAL A 199 12.29 -22.58 -3.19
CA VAL A 199 12.30 -21.60 -4.29
C VAL A 199 12.80 -20.23 -3.82
N SER A 200 12.40 -19.79 -2.63
CA SER A 200 12.84 -18.51 -2.04
C SER A 200 14.37 -18.44 -1.93
N SER A 201 15.04 -19.56 -1.64
CA SER A 201 16.50 -19.64 -1.54
C SER A 201 17.23 -19.49 -2.88
N LEU A 202 16.52 -19.61 -4.01
CA LEU A 202 17.05 -19.41 -5.35
C LEU A 202 17.07 -17.94 -5.79
N VAL A 203 16.51 -17.04 -4.97
CA VAL A 203 16.40 -15.61 -5.27
C VAL A 203 17.67 -14.87 -4.85
N GLU A 204 18.30 -14.20 -5.83
CA GLU A 204 19.44 -13.30 -5.65
C GLU A 204 18.96 -11.86 -5.90
N LEU A 205 19.05 -11.01 -4.87
CA LEU A 205 18.81 -9.57 -5.01
C LEU A 205 20.09 -8.85 -5.40
N VAL A 206 20.00 -7.97 -6.39
CA VAL A 206 21.11 -7.21 -6.95
C VAL A 206 20.71 -5.73 -7.01
N PHE A 207 21.59 -4.85 -6.53
CA PHE A 207 21.42 -3.42 -6.70
C PHE A 207 21.72 -3.03 -8.15
N ASP A 208 20.80 -2.28 -8.76
CA ASP A 208 20.93 -1.73 -10.10
C ASP A 208 20.85 -0.20 -10.03
N ALA A 209 21.95 0.48 -10.38
CA ALA A 209 22.07 1.92 -10.30
C ALA A 209 21.20 2.66 -11.32
N GLU A 210 20.88 2.03 -12.46
CA GLU A 210 19.95 2.59 -13.44
C GLU A 210 18.53 2.59 -12.85
N LEU A 211 18.09 1.46 -12.29
CA LEU A 211 16.77 1.33 -11.68
C LEU A 211 16.60 2.21 -10.43
N ASP A 212 17.66 2.35 -9.63
CA ASP A 212 17.69 3.26 -8.48
C ASP A 212 17.46 4.72 -8.90
N GLY A 213 17.97 5.12 -10.07
CA GLY A 213 17.77 6.46 -10.64
C GLY A 213 16.30 6.83 -10.90
N TYR A 214 15.41 5.85 -11.02
CA TYR A 214 13.96 6.07 -11.20
C TYR A 214 13.16 6.05 -9.89
N PHE A 215 13.77 5.72 -8.74
CA PHE A 215 13.04 5.47 -7.49
C PHE A 215 12.28 6.70 -6.95
N SER A 216 12.65 7.91 -7.38
CA SER A 216 11.88 9.13 -7.09
C SER A 216 10.44 9.07 -7.59
N ASP A 217 10.22 8.39 -8.72
CA ASP A 217 8.97 8.45 -9.48
C ASP A 217 8.33 7.07 -9.68
N ALA A 218 9.10 5.99 -9.51
CA ALA A 218 8.66 4.62 -9.75
C ALA A 218 9.27 3.61 -8.75
N VAL A 219 8.79 2.37 -8.76
CA VAL A 219 9.34 1.26 -7.97
C VAL A 219 9.76 0.10 -8.89
N PRO A 220 10.74 0.31 -9.78
CA PRO A 220 11.02 -0.63 -10.85
C PRO A 220 11.79 -1.87 -10.37
N SER A 221 11.69 -2.94 -11.15
CA SER A 221 12.56 -4.12 -11.00
C SER A 221 12.75 -4.84 -12.33
N ARG A 222 13.93 -5.43 -12.51
CA ARG A 222 14.26 -6.32 -13.61
C ARG A 222 14.49 -7.73 -13.05
N ILE A 223 13.79 -8.70 -13.59
CA ILE A 223 13.73 -10.07 -13.09
C ILE A 223 14.25 -10.98 -14.18
N THR A 224 15.26 -11.78 -13.85
CA THR A 224 15.78 -12.82 -14.73
C THR A 224 15.58 -14.18 -14.08
N VAL A 225 14.78 -15.04 -14.71
CA VAL A 225 14.54 -16.42 -14.26
C VAL A 225 15.39 -17.36 -15.10
N PHE A 226 16.26 -18.13 -14.44
CA PHE A 226 17.13 -19.11 -15.08
C PHE A 226 16.54 -20.51 -14.89
N GLY A 227 16.27 -21.20 -15.99
CA GLY A 227 16.01 -22.63 -16.04
C GLY A 227 17.23 -23.41 -16.53
N ARG A 228 17.04 -24.70 -16.82
CA ARG A 228 18.13 -25.61 -17.24
C ARG A 228 18.85 -25.16 -18.52
N ASP A 229 18.08 -24.86 -19.56
CA ASP A 229 18.61 -24.57 -20.91
C ASP A 229 18.19 -23.19 -21.43
N ARG A 230 17.49 -22.41 -20.62
CA ARG A 230 16.88 -21.14 -21.01
C ARG A 230 16.84 -20.15 -19.85
N SER A 231 16.90 -18.87 -20.17
CA SER A 231 16.64 -17.78 -19.22
C SER A 231 15.69 -16.77 -19.83
N PHE A 232 14.83 -16.20 -19.00
CA PHE A 232 13.86 -15.19 -19.41
C PHE A 232 14.02 -13.95 -18.54
N THR A 233 13.84 -12.79 -19.15
CA THR A 233 14.02 -11.50 -18.47
C THR A 233 12.83 -10.61 -18.73
N GLU A 234 12.32 -9.98 -17.68
CA GLU A 234 11.23 -9.02 -17.70
C GLU A 234 11.65 -7.78 -16.89
N THR A 235 11.38 -6.58 -17.42
CA THR A 235 11.61 -5.33 -16.69
C THR A 235 10.27 -4.65 -16.45
N VAL A 236 9.89 -4.52 -15.19
CA VAL A 236 8.65 -3.88 -14.77
C VAL A 236 8.98 -2.51 -14.21
N MET A 237 8.65 -1.46 -14.96
CA MET A 237 8.86 -0.08 -14.52
C MET A 237 7.77 0.40 -13.56
N ALA A 238 6.52 0.03 -13.86
CA ALA A 238 5.34 0.37 -13.06
C ALA A 238 4.54 -0.92 -12.78
N PRO A 239 4.57 -1.44 -11.54
CA PRO A 239 3.79 -2.63 -11.20
C PRO A 239 2.28 -2.39 -11.35
N LEU A 240 1.52 -3.48 -11.42
CA LEU A 240 0.07 -3.44 -11.46
C LEU A 240 -0.48 -2.67 -10.25
N GLY A 241 -1.40 -1.74 -10.52
CA GLY A 241 -2.00 -0.88 -9.52
C GLY A 241 -1.42 0.52 -9.47
N GLU A 242 -0.27 0.77 -10.10
CA GLU A 242 0.28 2.12 -10.29
C GLU A 242 -0.70 3.00 -11.08
N PRO A 243 -0.73 4.32 -10.88
CA PRO A 243 -1.57 5.21 -11.69
C PRO A 243 -1.31 5.07 -13.20
N THR A 244 -0.07 4.76 -13.58
CA THR A 244 0.34 4.52 -14.97
C THR A 244 0.12 3.08 -15.44
N ASN A 245 -0.26 2.16 -14.55
CA ASN A 245 -0.60 0.77 -14.84
C ASN A 245 -1.73 0.29 -13.90
N PRO A 246 -2.92 0.91 -13.96
CA PRO A 246 -3.94 0.76 -12.92
C PRO A 246 -4.63 -0.60 -12.99
N MET A 247 -5.14 -1.06 -11.85
CA MET A 247 -6.10 -2.16 -11.82
C MET A 247 -7.41 -1.70 -12.46
N GLY A 248 -7.91 -2.48 -13.42
CA GLY A 248 -9.23 -2.25 -13.98
C GLY A 248 -10.34 -2.46 -12.95
N TRP A 249 -11.51 -1.87 -13.21
CA TRP A 249 -12.66 -1.93 -12.30
C TRP A 249 -13.08 -3.37 -11.95
N ALA A 250 -13.12 -4.28 -12.93
CA ALA A 250 -13.43 -5.69 -12.69
C ALA A 250 -12.40 -6.34 -11.74
N ALA A 251 -11.10 -6.09 -11.95
CA ALA A 251 -10.05 -6.64 -11.09
C ALA A 251 -10.10 -6.06 -9.66
N LEU A 252 -10.51 -4.81 -9.49
CA LEU A 252 -10.76 -4.22 -8.17
C LEU A 252 -11.93 -4.90 -7.47
N PHE A 253 -13.00 -5.22 -8.21
CA PHE A 253 -14.15 -5.94 -7.66
C PHE A 253 -13.84 -7.41 -7.34
N ASP A 254 -13.10 -8.11 -8.20
CA ASP A 254 -12.64 -9.48 -7.94
C ASP A 254 -11.79 -9.51 -6.66
N LYS A 255 -10.93 -8.51 -6.48
CA LYS A 255 -10.15 -8.33 -5.25
C LYS A 255 -11.05 -8.04 -4.04
N PHE A 256 -12.05 -7.16 -4.17
CA PHE A 256 -13.01 -6.88 -3.10
C PHE A 256 -13.73 -8.16 -2.67
N HIS A 257 -14.28 -8.91 -3.64
CA HIS A 257 -14.96 -10.17 -3.39
C HIS A 257 -14.04 -11.17 -2.68
N HIS A 258 -12.80 -11.30 -3.15
CA HIS A 258 -11.83 -12.19 -2.53
C HIS A 258 -11.55 -11.84 -1.06
N LEU A 259 -11.47 -10.54 -0.73
CA LEU A 259 -11.22 -10.06 0.63
C LEU A 259 -12.47 -10.11 1.53
N ALA A 260 -13.65 -9.92 0.96
CA ALA A 260 -14.93 -9.93 1.68
C ALA A 260 -15.46 -11.35 1.92
N SER A 261 -15.12 -12.31 1.05
CA SER A 261 -15.59 -13.67 1.13
C SER A 261 -15.27 -14.32 2.48
N GLY A 262 -16.32 -14.77 3.17
CA GLY A 262 -16.22 -15.37 4.51
C GLY A 262 -16.03 -14.36 5.65
N GLN A 263 -15.95 -13.05 5.36
CA GLN A 263 -15.97 -11.96 6.33
C GLN A 263 -17.35 -11.28 6.38
N LEU A 264 -18.05 -11.22 5.24
CA LEU A 264 -19.38 -10.64 5.12
C LEU A 264 -20.41 -11.71 4.71
N ALA A 265 -21.66 -11.50 5.10
CA ALA A 265 -22.78 -12.23 4.51
C ALA A 265 -22.89 -11.90 3.02
N ALA A 266 -23.13 -12.90 2.17
CA ALA A 266 -23.20 -12.72 0.71
C ALA A 266 -24.17 -11.60 0.29
N SER A 267 -25.32 -11.48 0.96
CA SER A 267 -26.29 -10.41 0.70
C SER A 267 -25.74 -9.01 1.01
N HIS A 268 -24.91 -8.86 2.04
CA HIS A 268 -24.29 -7.57 2.38
C HIS A 268 -23.19 -7.23 1.38
N GLU A 269 -22.41 -8.22 0.96
CA GLU A 269 -21.42 -8.03 -0.09
C GLU A 269 -22.06 -7.59 -1.43
N ASP A 270 -23.17 -8.22 -1.81
CA ASP A 270 -23.93 -7.85 -3.01
C ASP A 270 -24.47 -6.40 -2.91
N SER A 271 -25.00 -5.99 -1.76
CA SER A 271 -25.46 -4.61 -1.53
C SER A 271 -24.31 -3.60 -1.59
N LEU A 272 -23.14 -3.91 -1.03
CA LEU A 272 -21.95 -3.06 -1.15
C LEU A 272 -21.47 -2.95 -2.60
N ARG A 273 -21.51 -4.04 -3.37
CA ARG A 273 -21.17 -4.02 -4.80
C ARG A 273 -22.09 -3.06 -5.56
N GLU A 274 -23.39 -3.20 -5.40
CA GLU A 274 -24.37 -2.31 -6.04
C GLU A 274 -24.18 -0.85 -5.60
N ALA A 275 -23.93 -0.60 -4.31
CA ALA A 275 -23.66 0.74 -3.80
C ALA A 275 -22.40 1.39 -4.39
N LEU A 276 -21.33 0.61 -4.59
CA LEU A 276 -20.10 1.06 -5.23
C LEU A 276 -20.30 1.37 -6.73
N GLU A 277 -21.16 0.61 -7.42
CA GLU A 277 -21.56 0.90 -8.80
C GLU A 277 -22.37 2.21 -8.89
N ASN A 278 -23.35 2.42 -8.01
CA ASN A 278 -24.11 3.67 -7.95
C ASN A 278 -23.21 4.88 -7.65
N MET A 279 -22.24 4.74 -6.74
CA MET A 279 -21.26 5.79 -6.44
C MET A 279 -20.50 6.22 -7.69
N ARG A 280 -20.15 5.28 -8.57
CA ARG A 280 -19.45 5.56 -9.82
C ARG A 280 -20.31 6.36 -10.80
N GLU A 281 -21.63 6.15 -10.78
CA GLU A 281 -22.60 6.94 -11.54
C GLU A 281 -22.99 8.27 -10.86
N GLY A 282 -22.38 8.57 -9.71
CA GLY A 282 -22.52 9.84 -8.99
C GLY A 282 -23.48 9.80 -7.79
N ASP A 283 -24.07 8.65 -7.46
CA ASP A 283 -24.92 8.51 -6.27
C ASP A 283 -24.18 7.83 -5.11
N LEU A 284 -23.71 8.65 -4.17
CA LEU A 284 -22.99 8.21 -2.99
C LEU A 284 -23.91 7.69 -1.86
N LEU A 285 -25.21 8.01 -1.89
CA LEU A 285 -26.11 7.75 -0.76
C LEU A 285 -26.26 6.26 -0.41
N PRO A 286 -26.38 5.31 -1.38
CA PRO A 286 -26.44 3.89 -1.07
C PRO A 286 -25.20 3.40 -0.31
N LEU A 287 -24.01 3.88 -0.71
CA LEU A 287 -22.76 3.49 -0.06
C LEU A 287 -22.68 4.01 1.38
N LEU A 288 -23.08 5.26 1.61
CA LEU A 288 -23.12 5.80 2.98
C LEU A 288 -24.13 5.05 3.85
N ALA A 289 -25.26 4.63 3.30
CA ALA A 289 -26.25 3.84 4.02
C ALA A 289 -25.68 2.47 4.42
N GLU A 290 -24.98 1.77 3.52
CA GLU A 290 -24.32 0.50 3.83
C GLU A 290 -23.20 0.68 4.87
N LEU A 291 -22.35 1.69 4.73
CA LEU A 291 -21.26 1.97 5.67
C LEU A 291 -21.75 2.40 7.07
N ALA A 292 -22.98 2.91 7.19
CA ALA A 292 -23.59 3.26 8.46
C ALA A 292 -24.23 2.06 9.17
N ARG A 293 -24.32 0.90 8.52
CA ARG A 293 -24.84 -0.31 9.16
C ARG A 293 -23.86 -0.77 10.25
N PRO A 294 -24.36 -1.23 11.40
CA PRO A 294 -23.51 -1.90 12.37
C PRO A 294 -22.78 -3.07 11.71
N LEU A 295 -21.51 -3.27 12.06
CA LEU A 295 -20.83 -4.52 11.72
C LEU A 295 -21.50 -5.63 12.53
N ASP A 296 -22.09 -6.60 11.85
CA ASP A 296 -22.69 -7.80 12.45
C ASP A 296 -21.63 -8.68 13.15
#